data_AF-A0A5J6MQ75-F1
#
_entry.id   AF-A0A5J6MQ75-F1
#
_cell.length_a   1.000
_cell.length_b   1.000
_cell.length_c   1.000
_cell.angle_alpha   90.00
_cell.angle_beta   90.00
_cell.angle_gamma   90.00
#
_symmetry.space_group_name_H-M   'P 1'
#
loop_
_entity.id
_entity.type
_entity.pdbx_description
1 polymer ?
#
loop_
_entity_poly.entity_id
_entity_poly.type
_entity_poly.pdbx_seq_one_letter_code
_entity_poly.pdbx_strand_id
1 'polypeptide(L)' 'MYVCNCNGLSEGAVRKEIAQRSRACGGAGPGSVGQLFGCFGCKPQCGKCVADMKQLIDEPNRIGSLMLAAE' A
#
# COMPACT_ATOMS: atom_id res chain seq x y z
N MET A 1 -5.36 -5.30 10.13
CA MET A 1 -5.75 -4.09 10.89
C MET A 1 -6.21 -3.00 9.93
N TYR A 2 -6.99 -2.01 10.36
CA TYR A 2 -7.34 -0.84 9.53
C TYR A 2 -6.21 0.20 9.58
N VAL A 3 -5.82 0.68 8.39
CA VAL A 3 -4.87 1.78 8.23
C VAL A 3 -5.63 3.10 8.13
N CYS A 4 -6.77 3.13 7.44
CA CYS A 4 -7.65 4.30 7.37
C CYS A 4 -9.06 3.97 7.87
N ASN A 5 -9.43 4.50 9.03
CA ASN A 5 -10.79 4.31 9.57
C ASN A 5 -11.83 5.13 8.79
N CYS A 6 -11.46 6.34 8.36
CA CYS A 6 -12.31 7.25 7.59
C CYS A 6 -12.85 6.62 6.29
N ASN A 7 -11.99 5.91 5.56
CA ASN A 7 -12.33 5.29 4.27
C ASN A 7 -12.44 3.77 4.36
N GLY A 8 -12.39 3.18 5.56
CA GLY A 8 -12.47 1.73 5.75
C GLY A 8 -11.37 0.95 5.02
N LEU A 9 -10.14 1.48 4.96
CA LEU A 9 -9.02 0.82 4.26
C LEU A 9 -8.22 -0.03 5.22
N SER A 10 -8.25 -1.35 4.99
CA SER A 10 -7.43 -2.30 5.73
C SER A 10 -6.00 -2.33 5.20
N GLU A 11 -5.04 -2.69 6.04
CA GLU A 11 -3.64 -2.85 5.63
C GLU A 11 -3.52 -3.86 4.48
N GLY A 12 -4.24 -4.98 4.55
CA GLY A 12 -4.25 -5.98 3.49
C GLY A 12 -4.77 -5.45 2.16
N ALA A 13 -5.84 -4.63 2.18
CA ALA A 13 -6.35 -3.98 0.97
C ALA A 13 -5.32 -2.99 0.40
N VAL A 14 -4.70 -2.16 1.25
CA VAL A 14 -3.66 -1.21 0.86
C VAL A 14 -2.46 -1.92 0.23
N ARG A 15 -1.91 -2.95 0.88
CA ARG A 15 -0.78 -3.73 0.37
C ARG A 15 -1.11 -4.43 -0.96
N LYS A 16 -2.33 -4.98 -1.09
CA LYS A 16 -2.80 -5.61 -2.32
C LYS A 16 -2.85 -4.61 -3.47
N GLU A 17 -3.44 -3.44 -3.24
CA GLU A 17 -3.55 -2.39 -4.26
C GLU A 17 -2.17 -1.87 -4.69
N ILE A 18 -1.26 -1.62 -3.74
CA ILE A 18 0.14 -1.25 -4.02
C ILE A 18 0.79 -2.30 -4.91
N ALA A 19 0.70 -3.58 -4.55
CA ALA A 19 1.30 -4.67 -5.32
C ALA A 19 0.67 -4.84 -6.71
N GLN A 20 -0.64 -4.63 -6.86
CA GLN A 20 -1.32 -4.65 -8.15
C GLN A 20 -0.85 -3.50 -9.04
N ARG A 21 -0.69 -2.30 -8.48
CA ARG A 21 -0.22 -1.13 -9.22
C ARG A 21 1.25 -1.23 -9.61
N SER A 22 2.10 -1.72 -8.71
CA SER A 22 3.49 -2.04 -9.03
C SER A 22 3.62 -2.96 -10.24
N ARG A 23 2.81 -4.03 -10.31
CA ARG A 23 2.81 -4.93 -11.47
C ARG A 23 2.34 -4.24 -12.76
N ALA A 24 1.30 -3.41 -12.67
CA ALA A 24 0.76 -2.69 -13.83
C ALA A 24 1.72 -1.62 -14.38
N CYS A 25 2.60 -1.06 -13.53
CA CYS A 25 3.51 0.02 -13.88
C CYS A 25 4.97 -0.44 -13.99
N GLY A 26 5.22 -1.68 -14.42
CA GLY A 26 6.58 -2.18 -14.70
C GLY A 26 7.48 -2.26 -13.45
N GLY A 27 6.90 -2.44 -12.28
CA GLY A 27 7.57 -2.50 -10.98
C GLY A 27 7.35 -1.26 -10.11
N ALA A 28 6.88 -0.14 -10.65
CA ALA A 28 6.68 1.10 -9.89
C ALA A 28 5.33 1.13 -9.14
N GLY A 29 5.35 1.18 -7.81
CA GLY A 29 4.15 1.38 -6.99
C GLY A 29 3.57 2.81 -7.09
N PRO A 30 2.46 3.10 -6.38
CA PRO A 30 1.95 4.48 -6.29
C PRO A 30 3.01 5.37 -5.62
N GLY A 31 3.35 6.50 -6.25
CA GLY A 31 4.43 7.39 -5.77
C GLY A 31 4.04 8.26 -4.57
N SER A 32 2.76 8.26 -4.19
CA SER A 32 2.26 9.05 -3.06
C SER A 32 0.96 8.48 -2.47
N VAL A 33 0.68 8.85 -1.22
CA VAL A 33 -0.56 8.50 -0.53
C VAL A 33 -1.80 9.06 -1.25
N GLY A 34 -1.70 10.26 -1.84
CA GLY A 34 -2.79 10.83 -2.63
C GLY A 34 -3.11 10.00 -3.87
N GLN A 35 -2.08 9.49 -4.55
CA GLN A 35 -2.26 8.60 -5.70
C GLN A 35 -2.90 7.27 -5.27
N LEU A 36 -2.51 6.74 -4.10
CA LEU A 36 -3.11 5.54 -3.51
C LEU A 36 -4.61 5.73 -3.19
N PHE A 37 -5.00 6.86 -2.59
CA PHE A 37 -6.42 7.19 -2.40
C PHE A 37 -7.20 7.22 -3.73
N GLY A 38 -6.57 7.75 -4.79
CA GLY A 38 -7.10 7.71 -6.15
C GLY A 38 -7.33 6.28 -6.67
N CYS A 39 -6.46 5.33 -6.35
CA CYS A 39 -6.64 3.91 -6.70
C CYS A 39 -7.88 3.30 -6.04
N PHE A 40 -8.20 3.72 -4.81
CA PHE A 40 -9.42 3.30 -4.10
C PHE A 40 -10.68 4.10 -4.48
N GLY A 41 -10.55 5.11 -5.34
CA GLY A 41 -11.68 5.97 -5.73
C GLY A 41 -12.23 6.83 -4.58
N CYS A 42 -11.44 7.10 -3.55
CA CYS A 42 -11.86 7.88 -2.40
C CYS A 42 -10.96 9.11 -2.15
N LYS A 43 -11.44 10.04 -1.33
CA LYS A 43 -10.70 11.26 -0.96
C LYS A 43 -10.16 11.13 0.48
N PRO A 44 -8.99 11.71 0.79
CA PRO A 44 -8.51 11.79 2.17
C PRO A 44 -9.48 12.64 3.02
N GLN A 45 -9.69 12.23 4.29
CA GLN A 45 -10.56 12.95 5.24
C GLN A 45 -9.76 13.63 6.36
N CYS A 46 -9.16 12.86 7.27
CA CYS A 46 -8.49 13.41 8.46
C CYS A 46 -6.95 13.33 8.45
N GLY A 47 -6.36 12.65 7.46
CA GLY A 47 -4.90 12.56 7.29
C GLY A 47 -4.15 11.68 8.31
N LYS A 48 -4.80 11.18 9.37
CA LYS A 48 -4.12 10.38 10.43
C LYS A 48 -3.36 9.16 9.91
N CYS A 49 -3.88 8.55 8.84
CA CYS A 49 -3.30 7.37 8.20
C CYS A 49 -2.13 7.65 7.24
N VAL A 50 -1.79 8.92 6.98
CA VAL A 50 -0.83 9.28 5.91
C VAL A 50 0.58 8.75 6.20
N ALA A 51 1.03 8.80 7.46
CA ALA A 51 2.35 8.29 7.83
C ALA A 51 2.43 6.78 7.62
N ASP A 52 1.46 6.02 8.13
CA ASP A 52 1.39 4.56 7.96
C ASP A 52 1.26 4.16 6.48
N MET A 53 0.39 4.82 5.71
CA MET A 53 0.28 4.57 4.27
C MET A 53 1.59 4.85 3.53
N LYS A 54 2.33 5.89 3.93
CA LYS A 54 3.62 6.19 3.31
C LYS A 54 4.66 5.11 3.62
N GLN A 55 4.66 4.57 4.85
CA GLN A 55 5.51 3.42 5.18
C GLN A 55 5.14 2.20 4.34
N LEU A 56 3.85 1.92 4.14
CA LEU A 56 3.41 0.80 3.30
C LEU A 56 3.79 0.96 1.82
N ILE A 57 3.81 2.19 1.31
CA ILE A 57 4.26 2.50 -0.05
C ILE A 57 5.78 2.31 -0.18
N ASP A 58 6.52 2.79 0.82
CA ASP A 58 7.99 2.78 0.83
C ASP A 58 8.57 1.40 1.16
N GLU A 59 7.80 0.55 1.85
CA GLU A 59 8.21 -0.80 2.21
C GLU A 59 8.11 -1.73 0.98
N PRO A 60 9.23 -2.07 0.30
CA PRO A 60 9.22 -3.14 -0.68
C PRO A 60 8.85 -4.41 0.08
N ASN A 61 7.68 -4.95 -0.26
CA ASN A 61 7.11 -6.18 0.26
C ASN A 61 8.13 -7.08 0.98
N ARG A 62 8.31 -6.93 2.31
CA ARG A 62 9.14 -7.84 3.13
C ARG A 62 8.47 -9.21 3.30
N ILE A 63 7.61 -9.62 2.37
CA ILE A 63 7.19 -11.00 2.24
C ILE A 63 8.26 -11.70 1.39
N GLY A 64 9.39 -11.96 2.05
CA GLY A 64 10.57 -12.60 1.45
C GLY A 64 11.58 -13.15 2.46
N SER A 65 11.17 -13.41 3.71
CA SER A 65 12.05 -14.04 4.72
C SER A 65 11.63 -15.44 5.15
N LEU A 66 10.75 -16.09 4.40
CA LEU A 66 10.59 -17.55 4.45
C LEU A 66 10.63 -18.08 3.01
N MET A 67 11.72 -18.77 2.67
CA MET A 67 11.85 -19.70 1.54
C MET A 67 12.42 -19.20 0.18
N LEU A 68 13.64 -18.63 0.17
CA LEU A 68 14.53 -18.76 -1.00
C LEU A 68 15.98 -19.15 -0.63
N ALA A 69 16.13 -19.97 0.40
CA ALA A 69 17.37 -20.71 0.64
C ALA A 69 17.05 -22.21 0.60
N ALA A 70 17.06 -22.76 -0.60
CA ALA A 70 17.24 -24.18 -0.84
C ALA A 70 18.00 -24.27 -2.17
N GLU A 71 19.32 -24.36 -2.02
CA GLU A 71 20.27 -24.91 -2.97
C GLU A 71 19.94 -26.37 -3.34
#